data_AF-A0A4U2YLP8-F1
#
_entry.id   AF-A0A4U2YLP8-F1
#
_cell.length_a   1.000
_cell.length_b   1.000
_cell.length_c   1.000
_cell.angle_alpha   90.00
_cell.angle_beta   90.00
_cell.angle_gamma   90.00
#
_symmetry.space_group_name_H-M   'P 1'
#
loop_
_entity.id
_entity.type
_entity.pdbx_description
1 polymer ?
#
loop_
_entity_poly.entity_id
_entity_poly.type
_entity_poly.pdbx_seq_one_letter_code
_entity_poly.pdbx_strand_id
1 'polypeptide(L)'
;MERLDGATGRDVRLRGRGPCHGREGHGRAGRSGGAGRQRQGELVCGSDAVGWRGRRLTGPRNGVALRGDGRRGPAYPRSVPDFALELSFAPESTAAVVAQWEALKAAGLPSQADHRSMTNAPHLTLVAATRVPESAVTTAREVVGPLLPTRIATRGLVLFGQGARVTVAHLVEPDAALAAAVARVRTSVPDLRHPVWTPHVTLARRVPRTVLAEVIDVLHATEAADELTCDRLRWWDPEQGTIEDVAGA
;
A
#
# COMPACT_ATOMS: atom_id res chain seq x y z
N MET A 1 -7.92 -64.38 9.21
CA MET A 1 -8.77 -64.79 8.07
C MET A 1 -9.28 -63.50 7.47
N GLU A 2 -8.69 -62.84 6.47
CA GLU A 2 -7.65 -63.00 5.43
C GLU A 2 -7.23 -61.53 5.08
N ARG A 3 -5.96 -61.06 5.11
CA ARG A 3 -4.89 -61.02 4.07
C ARG A 3 -5.41 -61.01 2.61
N LEU A 4 -5.04 -60.13 1.67
CA LEU A 4 -3.74 -59.73 1.06
C LEU A 4 -3.99 -58.46 0.18
N ASP A 5 -3.19 -57.38 0.22
CA ASP A 5 -1.90 -57.05 -0.46
C ASP A 5 -1.94 -56.57 -1.94
N GLY A 6 -1.15 -55.51 -2.22
CA GLY A 6 -0.50 -55.19 -3.52
C GLY A 6 -0.99 -53.91 -4.24
N ALA A 7 -0.46 -52.71 -4.02
CA ALA A 7 0.87 -52.12 -4.35
C ALA A 7 1.08 -51.69 -5.83
N THR A 8 1.34 -50.38 -6.02
CA THR A 8 2.38 -49.72 -6.87
C THR A 8 2.06 -48.21 -6.86
N GLY A 9 2.91 -47.25 -6.50
CA GLY A 9 4.37 -47.18 -6.47
C GLY A 9 4.84 -46.20 -7.54
N ARG A 10 5.09 -44.94 -7.19
CA ARG A 10 6.02 -44.03 -7.90
C ARG A 10 6.45 -42.87 -7.00
N ASP A 11 7.50 -43.16 -6.24
CA ASP A 11 8.43 -42.19 -5.68
C ASP A 11 9.17 -41.48 -6.82
N VAL A 12 9.26 -40.15 -6.76
CA VAL A 12 10.23 -39.37 -7.52
C VAL A 12 11.22 -38.79 -6.52
N ARG A 13 12.42 -39.36 -6.50
CA ARG A 13 13.61 -38.75 -5.90
C ARG A 13 14.74 -38.64 -6.92
N LEU A 14 15.64 -37.73 -6.55
CA LEU A 14 16.99 -37.44 -7.04
C LEU A 14 17.03 -36.28 -8.05
N ARG A 15 17.79 -35.21 -7.83
CA ARG A 15 19.16 -35.20 -7.31
C ARG A 15 19.46 -33.96 -6.45
N GLY A 16 20.02 -34.20 -5.28
CA GLY A 16 20.77 -33.19 -4.54
C GLY A 16 22.13 -32.92 -5.19
N ARG A 17 22.58 -31.67 -5.12
CA ARG A 17 24.00 -31.31 -5.22
C ARG A 17 24.46 -30.92 -3.82
N GLY A 18 25.44 -31.66 -3.32
CA GLY A 18 26.06 -31.43 -2.01
C GLY A 18 26.93 -30.16 -1.99
N PRO A 19 27.44 -29.81 -0.79
CA PRO A 19 28.12 -28.55 -0.54
C PRO A 19 29.58 -28.58 -0.98
N CYS A 20 30.07 -27.46 -1.51
CA CYS A 20 31.48 -27.26 -1.81
C CYS A 20 32.22 -26.88 -0.52
N HIS A 21 33.06 -27.78 -0.01
CA HIS A 21 34.08 -27.47 0.98
C HIS A 21 35.30 -26.83 0.29
N GLY A 22 35.82 -25.75 0.90
CA GLY A 22 37.12 -25.17 0.59
C GLY A 22 37.74 -24.55 1.84
N ARG A 23 38.64 -25.30 2.48
CA ARG A 23 39.73 -24.88 3.40
C ARG A 23 41.00 -25.39 2.69
N GLU A 24 42.13 -24.71 2.56
CA GLU A 24 42.96 -23.99 3.55
C GLU A 24 44.14 -23.26 2.86
N GLY A 25 44.75 -22.30 3.58
CA GLY A 25 46.16 -21.85 3.44
C GLY A 25 46.45 -20.76 2.38
N HIS A 26 47.28 -19.72 2.58
CA HIS A 26 48.19 -19.29 3.64
C HIS A 26 48.43 -17.77 3.48
N GLY A 27 48.74 -17.06 4.57
CA GLY A 27 49.19 -15.67 4.52
C GLY A 27 50.71 -15.53 4.31
N ARG A 28 51.14 -14.40 3.73
CA ARG A 28 52.06 -13.41 4.34
C ARG A 28 52.38 -12.27 3.37
N ALA A 29 52.57 -11.10 3.97
CA ALA A 29 52.95 -9.85 3.34
C ALA A 29 54.40 -9.85 2.80
N GLY A 30 54.63 -9.07 1.74
CA GLY A 30 55.95 -8.72 1.22
C GLY A 30 55.86 -7.50 0.30
N ARG A 31 56.56 -6.42 0.68
CA ARG A 31 56.66 -5.14 -0.02
C ARG A 31 57.54 -5.26 -1.27
N SER A 32 57.29 -4.38 -2.26
CA SER A 32 58.24 -3.43 -2.87
C SER A 32 58.18 -3.34 -4.41
N GLY A 33 57.91 -2.13 -4.92
CA GLY A 33 58.66 -1.46 -5.99
C GLY A 33 58.52 -1.94 -7.44
N GLY A 34 58.30 -0.99 -8.35
CA GLY A 34 58.75 -1.11 -9.75
C GLY A 34 57.71 -0.78 -10.82
N ALA A 35 57.98 0.29 -11.56
CA ALA A 35 57.17 0.86 -12.64
C ALA A 35 57.02 -0.05 -13.88
N GLY A 36 55.91 0.11 -14.61
CA GLY A 36 55.73 -0.50 -15.94
C GLY A 36 54.39 -0.13 -16.60
N ARG A 37 54.48 0.39 -17.83
CA ARG A 37 53.45 1.06 -18.64
C ARG A 37 52.17 0.28 -19.00
N GLN A 38 51.08 1.06 -19.10
CA GLN A 38 50.02 1.11 -20.12
C GLN A 38 49.33 -0.17 -20.60
N ARG A 39 48.00 -0.19 -20.50
CA ARG A 39 47.07 -0.26 -21.66
C ARG A 39 45.68 0.25 -21.27
N GLN A 40 45.16 1.16 -22.09
CA GLN A 40 43.78 1.63 -22.07
C GLN A 40 42.83 0.48 -22.42
N GLY A 41 41.68 0.44 -21.77
CA GLY A 41 40.62 -0.54 -21.99
C GLY A 41 39.31 0.02 -21.45
N GLU A 42 38.66 0.79 -22.31
CA GLU A 42 37.35 1.42 -22.18
C GLU A 42 36.26 0.35 -21.94
N LEU A 43 35.55 0.43 -20.81
CA LEU A 43 34.38 -0.41 -20.55
C LEU A 43 33.13 0.33 -21.05
N VAL A 44 32.71 -0.06 -22.25
CA VAL A 44 31.45 0.33 -22.88
C VAL A 44 30.28 -0.28 -22.11
N CYS A 45 29.35 0.58 -21.71
CA CYS A 45 28.08 0.22 -21.09
C CYS A 45 27.16 -0.41 -22.15
N GLY A 46 26.98 -1.73 -22.07
CA GLY A 46 26.04 -2.48 -22.92
C GLY A 46 24.63 -2.43 -22.32
N SER A 47 23.74 -1.72 -23.00
CA SER A 47 22.33 -1.55 -22.68
C SER A 47 21.48 -2.69 -23.27
N ASP A 48 21.07 -3.64 -22.44
CA ASP A 48 20.05 -4.62 -22.81
C ASP A 48 18.64 -4.02 -22.66
N ALA A 49 18.30 -3.13 -23.59
CA ALA A 49 16.93 -2.68 -23.82
C ALA A 49 16.22 -3.70 -24.73
N VAL A 50 15.30 -4.46 -24.15
CA VAL A 50 14.41 -5.37 -24.89
C VAL A 50 13.48 -4.54 -25.77
N GLY A 51 13.82 -4.42 -27.06
CA GLY A 51 13.12 -3.62 -28.04
C GLY A 51 11.77 -4.19 -28.44
N TRP A 52 10.69 -3.48 -28.11
CA TRP A 52 9.35 -3.73 -28.64
C TRP A 52 9.30 -3.28 -30.11
N ARG A 53 9.38 -4.22 -31.07
CA ARG A 53 9.20 -3.93 -32.50
C ARG A 53 7.71 -3.90 -32.85
N GLY A 54 7.08 -2.74 -32.69
CA GLY A 54 5.75 -2.47 -33.25
C GLY A 54 5.81 -2.29 -34.76
N ARG A 55 5.16 -3.18 -35.52
CA ARG A 55 4.92 -3.00 -36.96
C ARG A 55 4.09 -1.72 -37.19
N ARG A 56 4.60 -0.81 -38.02
CA ARG A 56 3.80 0.29 -38.57
C ARG A 56 2.76 -0.29 -39.53
N LEU A 57 1.49 -0.21 -39.17
CA LEU A 57 0.38 -0.37 -40.11
C LEU A 57 0.17 0.97 -40.83
N THR A 58 0.53 1.04 -42.11
CA THR A 58 0.19 2.16 -42.99
C THR A 58 -1.21 1.96 -43.55
N GLY A 59 -2.22 2.55 -42.90
CA GLY A 59 -3.58 2.71 -43.43
C GLY A 59 -3.77 4.08 -44.09
N PRO A 60 -4.69 4.23 -45.05
CA PRO A 60 -4.85 5.46 -45.83
C PRO A 60 -5.28 6.65 -44.97
N ARG A 61 -4.62 7.79 -45.19
CA ARG A 61 -4.92 9.08 -44.57
C ARG A 61 -6.19 9.67 -45.16
N ASN A 62 -7.35 9.36 -44.58
CA ASN A 62 -8.55 10.16 -44.75
C ASN A 62 -8.73 11.03 -43.51
N GLY A 63 -8.33 12.30 -43.65
CA GLY A 63 -8.53 13.32 -42.64
C GLY A 63 -10.01 13.67 -42.55
N VAL A 64 -10.68 13.19 -41.51
CA VAL A 64 -11.94 13.79 -41.03
C VAL A 64 -11.57 14.64 -39.82
N ALA A 65 -11.65 15.95 -39.99
CA ALA A 65 -11.51 16.90 -38.89
C ALA A 65 -12.68 16.65 -37.91
N LEU A 66 -12.40 15.99 -36.80
CA LEU A 66 -13.33 15.92 -35.67
C LEU A 66 -13.38 17.31 -35.04
N ARG A 67 -14.36 18.13 -35.45
CA ARG A 67 -14.82 19.26 -34.63
C ARG A 67 -15.32 18.66 -33.32
N GLY A 68 -14.55 18.82 -32.25
CA GLY A 68 -14.97 18.49 -30.90
C GLY A 68 -16.18 19.33 -30.55
N ASP A 69 -17.36 18.74 -30.59
CA ASP A 69 -18.53 19.22 -29.86
C ASP A 69 -18.10 19.30 -28.39
N GLY A 70 -18.12 20.51 -27.83
CA GLY A 70 -17.71 20.84 -26.47
C GLY A 70 -18.62 20.25 -25.39
N ARG A 71 -19.07 18.99 -25.55
CA ARG A 71 -19.71 18.23 -24.49
C ARG A 71 -18.68 17.98 -23.42
N ARG A 72 -18.81 18.74 -22.33
CA ARG A 72 -18.32 18.33 -21.02
C ARG A 72 -18.72 16.85 -20.86
N GLY A 73 -17.74 15.99 -20.64
CA GLY A 73 -18.00 14.60 -20.22
C GLY A 73 -18.97 14.60 -19.03
N PRO A 74 -19.65 13.48 -18.77
CA PRO A 74 -20.69 13.43 -17.74
C PRO A 74 -20.14 14.08 -16.46
N ALA A 75 -20.81 15.13 -16.00
CA ALA A 75 -20.55 15.70 -14.71
C ALA A 75 -20.80 14.56 -13.72
N TYR A 76 -19.73 14.00 -13.16
CA TYR A 76 -19.88 13.08 -12.04
C TYR A 76 -20.70 13.85 -11.00
N PRO A 77 -21.89 13.36 -10.60
CA PRO A 77 -22.61 13.98 -9.49
C PRO A 77 -21.63 14.08 -8.31
N ARG A 78 -21.76 15.13 -7.49
CA ARG A 78 -21.04 15.18 -6.22
C ARG A 78 -21.27 13.84 -5.56
N SER A 79 -20.22 13.03 -5.44
CA SER A 79 -20.33 11.69 -4.90
C SER A 79 -20.98 11.84 -3.53
N VAL A 80 -22.09 11.13 -3.32
CA VAL A 80 -22.66 11.00 -1.97
C VAL A 80 -21.51 10.57 -1.07
N PRO A 81 -21.20 11.31 0.01
CA PRO A 81 -20.08 10.95 0.85
C PRO A 81 -20.35 9.56 1.45
N ASP A 82 -19.28 8.78 1.61
CA ASP A 82 -19.40 7.39 1.98
C ASP A 82 -19.53 7.23 3.49
N PHE A 83 -20.37 6.28 3.90
CA PHE A 83 -20.33 5.72 5.23
C PHE A 83 -19.03 4.93 5.37
N ALA A 84 -18.41 4.97 6.55
CA ALA A 84 -17.17 4.24 6.78
C ALA A 84 -17.15 3.55 8.16
N LEU A 85 -16.59 2.34 8.18
CA LEU A 85 -16.10 1.72 9.41
C LEU A 85 -14.58 1.80 9.39
N GLU A 86 -13.98 2.28 10.48
CA GLU A 86 -12.56 2.55 10.54
C GLU A 86 -11.98 2.31 11.94
N LEU A 87 -10.68 2.04 11.99
CA LEU A 87 -9.94 1.98 13.24
C LEU A 87 -9.24 3.30 13.50
N SER A 88 -9.40 3.87 14.70
CA SER A 88 -8.51 4.93 15.19
C SER A 88 -7.32 4.33 15.92
N PHE A 89 -6.30 5.16 16.15
CA PHE A 89 -5.08 4.74 16.81
C PHE A 89 -4.95 5.28 18.24
N ALA A 90 -4.22 4.52 19.05
CA ALA A 90 -3.75 4.96 20.35
C ALA A 90 -2.97 6.30 20.25
N PRO A 91 -2.91 7.12 21.31
CA PRO A 91 -2.33 8.46 21.27
C PRO A 91 -0.91 8.53 20.67
N GLU A 92 -0.04 7.58 20.99
CA GLU A 92 1.35 7.53 20.51
C GLU A 92 1.41 7.25 19.01
N SER A 93 0.59 6.31 18.53
CA SER A 93 0.48 5.97 17.11
C SER A 93 -0.17 7.11 16.31
N THR A 94 -1.17 7.79 16.89
CA THR A 94 -1.75 9.01 16.32
C THR A 94 -0.68 10.10 16.19
N ALA A 95 0.09 10.36 17.24
CA ALA A 95 1.15 11.36 17.24
C ALA A 95 2.22 11.07 16.17
N ALA A 96 2.63 9.81 16.01
CA ALA A 96 3.61 9.40 15.01
C ALA A 96 3.15 9.66 13.56
N VAL A 97 1.86 9.45 13.26
CA VAL A 97 1.30 9.77 11.93
C VAL A 97 1.14 11.28 11.76
N VAL A 98 0.67 11.99 12.79
CA VAL A 98 0.52 13.46 12.75
C VAL A 98 1.86 14.17 12.57
N ALA A 99 2.94 13.66 13.16
CA ALA A 99 4.29 14.21 12.97
C ALA A 99 4.69 14.23 11.48
N GLN A 100 4.37 13.17 10.73
CA GLN A 100 4.60 13.11 9.29
C GLN A 100 3.71 14.08 8.51
N TRP A 101 2.45 14.24 8.92
CA TRP A 101 1.56 15.25 8.33
C TRP A 101 2.12 16.66 8.52
N GLU A 102 2.59 17.00 9.72
CA GLU A 102 3.17 18.31 10.00
C GLU A 102 4.52 18.50 9.32
N ALA A 103 5.35 17.46 9.16
CA ALA A 103 6.60 17.53 8.41
C ALA A 103 6.35 17.88 6.93
N LEU A 104 5.39 17.22 6.27
CA LEU A 104 5.00 17.54 4.89
C LEU A 104 4.51 18.98 4.77
N LYS A 105 3.65 19.40 5.70
CA LYS A 105 3.11 20.76 5.73
C LYS A 105 4.18 21.82 5.97
N ALA A 106 5.14 21.56 6.85
CA ALA A 106 6.28 22.44 7.12
C ALA A 106 7.19 22.61 5.89
N ALA A 107 7.29 21.57 5.06
CA ALA A 107 7.99 21.61 3.78
C ALA A 107 7.18 22.31 2.65
N GLY A 108 5.95 22.78 2.92
CA GLY A 108 5.08 23.38 1.91
C GLY A 108 4.49 22.35 0.92
N LEU A 109 4.52 21.07 1.28
CA LEU A 109 3.99 19.97 0.47
C LEU A 109 2.54 19.67 0.88
N PRO A 110 1.73 19.09 -0.03
CA PRO A 110 0.37 18.69 0.31
C PRO A 110 0.37 17.70 1.48
N SER A 111 -0.48 17.96 2.47
CA SER A 111 -0.54 17.16 3.69
C SER A 111 -1.98 16.88 4.09
N GLN A 112 -2.21 15.77 4.78
CA GLN A 112 -3.49 15.52 5.42
C GLN A 112 -3.76 16.50 6.58
N ALA A 113 -2.74 17.17 7.13
CA ALA A 113 -2.90 18.28 8.08
C ALA A 113 -3.63 19.50 7.47
N ASP A 114 -3.68 19.64 6.14
CA ASP A 114 -4.45 20.69 5.47
C ASP A 114 -5.96 20.47 5.56
N HIS A 115 -6.38 19.25 5.91
CA HIS A 115 -7.79 18.90 6.05
C HIS A 115 -8.30 19.23 7.45
N ARG A 116 -8.96 20.39 7.58
CA ARG A 116 -9.45 20.94 8.86
C ARG A 116 -10.79 20.36 9.35
N SER A 117 -11.17 19.17 8.91
CA SER A 117 -12.37 18.52 9.46
C SER A 117 -12.13 18.17 10.93
N MET A 118 -13.11 18.41 11.81
CA MET A 118 -13.05 17.97 13.20
C MET A 118 -12.91 16.45 13.34
N THR A 119 -13.29 15.70 12.30
CA THR A 119 -13.17 14.24 12.23
C THR A 119 -11.88 13.76 11.57
N ASN A 120 -11.01 14.67 11.11
CA ASN A 120 -9.75 14.29 10.48
C ASN A 120 -8.73 13.85 11.54
N ALA A 121 -8.73 12.56 11.86
CA ALA A 121 -7.70 11.90 12.63
C ALA A 121 -7.07 10.78 11.79
N PRO A 122 -5.80 10.41 12.02
CA PRO A 122 -5.21 9.20 11.45
C PRO A 122 -6.10 7.98 11.71
N HIS A 123 -6.38 7.21 10.67
CA HIS A 123 -7.25 6.05 10.76
C HIS A 123 -6.88 4.99 9.70
N LEU A 124 -7.38 3.78 9.91
CA LEU A 124 -7.38 2.69 8.95
C LEU A 124 -8.83 2.36 8.55
N THR A 125 -9.20 2.63 7.30
CA THR A 125 -10.53 2.31 6.79
C THR A 125 -10.70 0.80 6.58
N LEU A 126 -11.76 0.22 7.16
CA LEU A 126 -12.16 -1.18 6.99
C LEU A 126 -13.21 -1.33 5.88
N VAL A 127 -14.18 -0.42 5.87
CA VAL A 127 -15.30 -0.35 4.94
C VAL A 127 -15.49 1.09 4.50
N ALA A 128 -15.76 1.29 3.21
CA ALA A 128 -16.30 2.53 2.66
C ALA A 128 -17.39 2.16 1.64
N ALA A 129 -18.60 2.68 1.81
CA ALA A 129 -19.75 2.35 0.96
C ALA A 129 -20.79 3.47 0.95
N THR A 130 -21.67 3.47 -0.07
CA THR A 130 -22.84 4.37 -0.14
C THR A 130 -23.80 4.19 1.03
N ARG A 131 -23.75 3.03 1.68
CA ARG A 131 -24.59 2.65 2.81
C ARG A 131 -23.89 1.56 3.60
N VAL A 132 -23.91 1.65 4.92
CA VAL A 132 -23.49 0.57 5.82
C VAL A 132 -24.72 0.14 6.61
N PRO A 133 -25.22 -1.10 6.44
CA PRO A 133 -26.35 -1.59 7.24
C PRO A 133 -26.00 -1.69 8.73
N GLU A 134 -26.97 -1.49 9.62
CA GLU A 134 -26.79 -1.65 11.07
C GLU A 134 -26.27 -3.05 11.46
N SER A 135 -26.68 -4.08 10.72
CA SER A 135 -26.18 -5.44 10.89
C SER A 135 -24.68 -5.57 10.62
N ALA A 136 -24.12 -4.74 9.73
CA ALA A 136 -22.68 -4.69 9.46
C ALA A 136 -21.92 -4.00 10.62
N VAL A 137 -22.50 -2.96 11.22
CA VAL A 137 -21.96 -2.30 12.42
C VAL A 137 -21.96 -3.25 13.61
N THR A 138 -23.07 -3.97 13.82
CA THR A 138 -23.19 -5.03 14.84
C THR A 138 -22.15 -6.13 14.61
N THR A 139 -22.02 -6.63 13.38
CA THR A 139 -21.00 -7.62 13.02
C THR A 139 -19.60 -7.07 13.32
N ALA A 140 -19.30 -5.83 12.96
CA ALA A 140 -18.00 -5.22 13.23
C ALA A 140 -17.70 -5.14 14.73
N ARG A 141 -18.68 -4.74 15.56
CA ARG A 141 -18.56 -4.77 17.02
C ARG A 141 -18.20 -6.16 17.54
N GLU A 142 -18.88 -7.20 17.08
CA GLU A 142 -18.70 -8.57 17.55
C GLU A 142 -17.38 -9.21 17.12
N VAL A 143 -16.86 -8.86 15.93
CA VAL A 143 -15.73 -9.58 15.32
C VAL A 143 -14.42 -8.81 15.35
N VAL A 144 -14.48 -7.47 15.35
CA VAL A 144 -13.31 -6.59 15.46
C VAL A 144 -13.14 -6.13 16.91
N GLY A 145 -14.22 -5.85 17.64
CA GLY A 145 -14.17 -5.35 19.01
C GLY A 145 -13.31 -6.20 19.96
N PRO A 146 -13.45 -7.54 19.99
CA PRO A 146 -12.62 -8.40 20.83
C PRO A 146 -11.13 -8.44 20.47
N LEU A 147 -10.74 -7.91 19.31
CA LEU A 147 -9.34 -7.83 18.88
C LEU A 147 -8.67 -6.54 19.35
N LEU A 148 -9.42 -5.55 19.84
CA LEU A 148 -8.88 -4.27 20.27
C LEU A 148 -8.33 -4.34 21.71
N PRO A 149 -7.16 -3.72 21.99
CA PRO A 149 -6.28 -3.06 21.03
C PRO A 149 -5.51 -4.06 20.15
N THR A 150 -5.35 -3.74 18.87
CA THR A 150 -4.63 -4.56 17.89
C THR A 150 -3.51 -3.77 17.24
N ARG A 151 -2.49 -4.46 16.76
CA ARG A 151 -1.34 -3.87 16.07
C ARG A 151 -1.42 -4.08 14.56
N ILE A 152 -0.91 -3.10 13.81
CA ILE A 152 -0.72 -3.19 12.36
C ILE A 152 0.72 -2.78 12.03
N ALA A 153 1.41 -3.55 11.20
CA ALA A 153 2.78 -3.25 10.81
C ALA A 153 2.82 -2.28 9.62
N THR A 154 3.65 -1.25 9.69
CA THR A 154 3.93 -0.34 8.57
C THR A 154 4.92 -1.02 7.62
N ARG A 155 4.57 -1.16 6.34
CA ARG A 155 5.38 -1.89 5.34
C ARG A 155 6.05 -1.02 4.28
N GLY A 156 5.70 0.27 4.23
CA GLY A 156 6.25 1.23 3.29
C GLY A 156 5.19 2.15 2.72
N LEU A 157 5.50 2.84 1.63
CA LEU A 157 4.59 3.78 0.99
C LEU A 157 3.83 3.14 -0.17
N VAL A 158 2.55 3.50 -0.30
CA VAL A 158 1.69 3.16 -1.44
C VAL A 158 1.09 4.43 -2.06
N LEU A 159 0.97 4.43 -3.38
CA LEU A 159 0.41 5.52 -4.16
C LEU A 159 -0.91 5.10 -4.81
N PHE A 160 -1.98 5.86 -4.58
CA PHE A 160 -3.28 5.62 -5.21
C PHE A 160 -3.62 6.70 -6.24
N GLY A 161 -4.22 6.28 -7.36
CA GLY A 161 -4.79 7.16 -8.40
C GLY A 161 -4.01 7.17 -9.72
N GLN A 162 -4.74 7.44 -10.80
CA GLN A 162 -4.25 7.49 -12.17
C GLN A 162 -4.42 8.93 -12.70
N GLY A 163 -3.41 9.79 -12.55
CA GLY A 163 -3.48 11.15 -13.09
C GLY A 163 -2.41 12.07 -12.52
N ALA A 164 -2.42 13.35 -12.87
CA ALA A 164 -1.39 14.30 -12.43
C ALA A 164 -1.25 14.42 -10.90
N ARG A 165 -2.22 13.93 -10.13
CA ARG A 165 -2.24 13.92 -8.67
C ARG A 165 -2.55 12.53 -8.13
N VAL A 166 -1.90 12.17 -7.02
CA VAL A 166 -2.06 10.89 -6.32
C VAL A 166 -2.31 11.09 -4.83
N THR A 167 -2.78 10.04 -4.16
CA THR A 167 -2.76 9.93 -2.69
C THR A 167 -1.52 9.16 -2.28
N VAL A 168 -0.83 9.66 -1.24
CA VAL A 168 0.31 9.00 -0.60
C VAL A 168 -0.14 8.49 0.76
N ALA A 169 0.14 7.22 1.04
CA ALA A 169 -0.27 6.56 2.27
C ALA A 169 0.81 5.56 2.72
N HIS A 170 0.81 5.23 4.01
CA HIS A 170 1.47 4.02 4.49
C HIS A 170 0.65 2.80 4.05
N LEU A 171 1.32 1.81 3.46
CA LEU A 171 0.80 0.46 3.35
C LEU A 171 0.98 -0.21 4.71
N VAL A 172 -0.12 -0.71 5.28
CA VAL A 172 -0.09 -1.37 6.57
C VAL A 172 -0.53 -2.83 6.44
N GLU A 173 0.01 -3.68 7.31
CA GLU A 173 -0.30 -5.10 7.35
C GLU A 173 -0.96 -5.43 8.70
N PRO A 174 -2.28 -5.70 8.72
CA PRO A 174 -2.94 -6.24 9.89
C PRO A 174 -2.55 -7.70 10.10
N ASP A 175 -2.68 -8.19 11.33
CA ASP A 175 -2.53 -9.62 11.59
C ASP A 175 -3.66 -10.45 10.91
N ALA A 176 -3.49 -11.77 10.89
CA ALA A 176 -4.43 -12.67 10.24
C ALA A 176 -5.83 -12.65 10.89
N ALA A 177 -5.91 -12.41 12.21
CA ALA A 177 -7.17 -12.38 12.94
C ALA A 177 -7.99 -11.14 12.57
N LEU A 178 -7.37 -9.97 12.57
CA LEU A 178 -7.97 -8.72 12.13
C LEU A 178 -8.34 -8.78 10.66
N ALA A 179 -7.48 -9.33 9.80
CA ALA A 179 -7.78 -9.48 8.39
C ALA A 179 -9.01 -10.36 8.13
N ALA A 180 -9.12 -11.48 8.84
CA ALA A 180 -10.30 -12.35 8.76
C ALA A 180 -11.57 -11.68 9.29
N ALA A 181 -11.46 -10.95 10.40
CA ALA A 181 -12.57 -10.19 10.98
C ALA A 181 -13.09 -9.12 10.00
N VAL A 182 -12.19 -8.34 9.39
CA VAL A 182 -12.54 -7.31 8.39
C VAL A 182 -13.17 -7.94 7.16
N ALA A 183 -12.65 -9.08 6.68
CA ALA A 183 -13.26 -9.80 5.57
C ALA A 183 -14.72 -10.17 5.88
N ARG A 184 -15.01 -10.68 7.09
CA ARG A 184 -16.38 -10.99 7.53
C ARG A 184 -17.29 -9.77 7.52
N VAL A 185 -16.86 -8.64 8.10
CA VAL A 185 -17.63 -7.39 8.06
C VAL A 185 -17.94 -7.00 6.61
N ARG A 186 -16.95 -7.05 5.73
CA ARG A 186 -17.09 -6.66 4.32
C ARG A 186 -18.07 -7.53 3.54
N THR A 187 -18.24 -8.81 3.88
CA THR A 187 -19.28 -9.65 3.25
C THR A 187 -20.71 -9.18 3.53
N SER A 188 -20.92 -8.43 4.62
CA SER A 188 -22.24 -7.91 5.03
C SER A 188 -22.57 -6.54 4.43
N VAL A 189 -21.65 -5.92 3.69
CA VAL A 189 -21.81 -4.56 3.16
C VAL A 189 -21.94 -4.60 1.62
N PRO A 190 -23.10 -4.23 1.06
CA PRO A 190 -23.26 -4.12 -0.39
C PRO A 190 -22.51 -2.89 -0.94
N ASP A 191 -22.20 -2.91 -2.23
CA ASP A 191 -21.68 -1.75 -2.98
C ASP A 191 -20.42 -1.10 -2.38
N LEU A 192 -19.51 -1.93 -1.85
CA LEU A 192 -18.20 -1.49 -1.38
C LEU A 192 -17.48 -0.67 -2.46
N ARG A 193 -16.95 0.49 -2.07
CA ARG A 193 -16.17 1.36 -2.98
C ARG A 193 -14.93 0.69 -3.52
N HIS A 194 -14.28 -0.08 -2.64
CA HIS A 194 -13.12 -0.88 -2.97
C HIS A 194 -13.50 -2.32 -2.71
N PRO A 195 -13.68 -3.19 -3.73
CA PRO A 195 -14.08 -4.57 -3.51
C PRO A 195 -12.97 -5.36 -2.79
N VAL A 196 -11.71 -5.06 -3.09
CA VAL A 196 -10.54 -5.59 -2.39
C VAL A 196 -10.12 -4.61 -1.30
N TRP A 197 -9.80 -5.13 -0.11
CA TRP A 197 -9.26 -4.32 0.97
C TRP A 197 -7.75 -4.17 0.79
N THR A 198 -7.31 -2.92 0.65
CA THR A 198 -5.90 -2.55 0.70
C THR A 198 -5.70 -1.72 1.97
N PRO A 199 -5.21 -2.30 3.07
CA PRO A 199 -5.07 -1.58 4.33
C PRO A 199 -4.03 -0.47 4.19
N HIS A 200 -4.43 0.77 4.48
CA HIS A 200 -3.54 1.92 4.37
C HIS A 200 -3.90 3.03 5.34
N VAL A 201 -2.90 3.85 5.68
CA VAL A 201 -3.05 5.06 6.50
C VAL A 201 -2.65 6.27 5.66
N THR A 202 -3.60 7.15 5.38
CA THR A 202 -3.39 8.28 4.47
C THR A 202 -2.47 9.33 5.09
N LEU A 203 -1.46 9.77 4.32
CA LEU A 203 -0.52 10.83 4.72
C LEU A 203 -0.78 12.14 3.99
N ALA A 204 -1.10 12.06 2.70
CA ALA A 204 -1.39 13.21 1.87
C ALA A 204 -2.32 12.84 0.71
N ARG A 205 -3.24 13.74 0.38
CA ARG A 205 -4.14 13.58 -0.77
C ARG A 205 -3.83 14.62 -1.84
N ARG A 206 -4.13 14.27 -3.10
CA ARG A 206 -4.00 15.17 -4.25
C ARG A 206 -2.58 15.70 -4.49
N VAL A 207 -1.56 14.92 -4.12
CA VAL A 207 -0.14 15.22 -4.29
C VAL A 207 0.19 15.28 -5.79
N PRO A 208 0.64 16.43 -6.34
CA PRO A 208 1.12 16.50 -7.72
C PRO A 208 2.29 15.55 -7.93
N ARG A 209 2.28 14.79 -9.04
CA ARG A 209 3.37 13.84 -9.32
C ARG A 209 4.75 14.48 -9.46
N THR A 210 4.79 15.77 -9.80
CA THR A 210 6.02 16.55 -9.93
C THR A 210 6.78 16.76 -8.62
N VAL A 211 6.11 16.61 -7.47
CA VAL A 211 6.73 16.78 -6.14
C VAL A 211 6.85 15.47 -5.36
N LEU A 212 6.62 14.31 -6.00
CA LEU A 212 6.63 13.02 -5.30
C LEU A 212 7.99 12.66 -4.72
N ALA A 213 9.09 13.00 -5.38
CA ALA A 213 10.43 12.76 -4.84
C ALA A 213 10.63 13.52 -3.52
N GLU A 214 10.27 14.80 -3.49
CA GLU A 214 10.36 15.64 -2.29
C GLU A 214 9.48 15.14 -1.14
N VAL A 215 8.25 14.70 -1.45
CA VAL A 215 7.35 14.06 -0.47
C VAL A 215 7.98 12.80 0.13
N ILE A 216 8.58 11.96 -0.71
CA ILE A 216 9.24 10.72 -0.25
C ILE A 216 10.46 11.06 0.61
N ASP A 217 11.26 12.06 0.24
CA ASP A 217 12.43 12.48 1.00
C ASP A 217 12.04 13.03 2.40
N VAL A 218 11.00 13.86 2.48
CA VAL A 218 10.48 14.37 3.76
C VAL A 218 9.95 13.24 4.64
N LEU A 219 9.22 12.29 4.06
CA LEU A 219 8.69 11.15 4.81
C LEU A 219 9.81 10.23 5.32
N HIS A 220 10.86 9.98 4.53
CA HIS A 220 12.01 9.19 4.98
C HIS A 220 12.85 9.89 6.06
N ALA A 221 12.90 11.23 6.03
CA ALA A 221 13.60 12.02 7.04
C ALA A 221 12.79 12.19 8.35
N THR A 222 11.51 11.82 8.34
CA THR A 222 10.63 11.90 9.51
C THR A 222 10.49 10.52 10.13
N GLU A 223 10.67 10.43 11.45
CA GLU A 223 10.49 9.17 12.17
C GLU A 223 9.06 8.65 11.98
N ALA A 224 8.94 7.40 11.51
CA ALA A 224 7.69 6.69 11.37
C ALA A 224 7.70 5.47 12.28
N ALA A 225 6.55 5.14 12.86
CA ALA A 225 6.42 3.94 13.66
C ALA A 225 6.36 2.70 12.75
N ASP A 226 7.20 1.70 13.03
CA ASP A 226 7.17 0.39 12.38
C ASP A 226 5.84 -0.35 12.63
N GLU A 227 5.14 0.02 13.69
CA GLU A 227 3.87 -0.54 14.11
C GLU A 227 2.94 0.55 14.65
N LEU A 228 1.66 0.46 14.31
CA LEU A 228 0.61 1.32 14.86
C LEU A 228 -0.36 0.50 15.70
N THR A 229 -0.75 1.02 16.86
CA THR A 229 -1.75 0.41 17.73
C THR A 229 -3.11 1.02 17.43
N CYS A 230 -4.06 0.18 17.00
CA CYS A 230 -5.46 0.53 16.83
C CYS A 230 -6.22 0.26 18.14
N ASP A 231 -6.93 1.26 18.66
CA ASP A 231 -7.55 1.21 20.01
C ASP A 231 -9.08 1.34 20.00
N ARG A 232 -9.67 1.91 18.94
CA ARG A 232 -11.12 2.01 18.75
C ARG A 232 -11.53 1.66 17.34
N LEU A 233 -12.69 1.01 17.25
CA LEU A 233 -13.49 0.88 16.03
C LEU A 233 -14.53 2.01 16.03
N ARG A 234 -14.60 2.76 14.93
CA ARG A 234 -15.49 3.89 14.76
C ARG A 234 -16.37 3.73 13.54
N TRP A 235 -17.55 4.34 13.58
CA TRP A 235 -18.48 4.45 12.47
C TRP A 235 -18.66 5.93 12.10
N TRP A 236 -18.37 6.26 10.84
CA TRP A 236 -18.62 7.57 10.24
C TRP A 236 -19.94 7.55 9.47
N ASP A 237 -20.84 8.45 9.87
CA ASP A 237 -22.09 8.76 9.18
C ASP A 237 -21.95 10.13 8.48
N PRO A 238 -21.86 10.16 7.14
CA PRO A 238 -21.73 11.40 6.37
C PRO A 238 -23.03 12.20 6.26
N GLU A 239 -24.19 11.59 6.49
CA GLU A 239 -25.48 12.27 6.44
C GLU A 239 -25.67 13.11 7.70
N GLN A 240 -25.24 12.59 8.84
CA GLN A 240 -25.28 13.28 10.13
C GLN A 240 -24.00 14.08 10.43
N GLY A 241 -22.90 13.77 9.76
CA GLY A 241 -21.59 14.36 10.03
C GLY A 241 -21.03 13.90 11.39
N THR A 242 -21.39 12.70 11.84
CA THR A 242 -21.06 12.16 13.16
C THR A 242 -20.07 11.01 13.06
N ILE A 243 -19.30 10.84 14.14
CA ILE A 243 -18.44 9.69 14.35
C ILE A 243 -18.81 9.05 15.69
N GLU A 244 -19.09 7.75 15.68
CA GLU A 244 -19.46 6.97 16.87
C GLU A 244 -18.40 5.92 17.17
N ASP A 245 -18.05 5.75 18.45
CA ASP A 245 -17.22 4.65 18.91
C ASP A 245 -18.07 3.37 19.04
N VAL A 246 -17.79 2.40 18.17
CA VAL A 246 -18.50 1.12 18.10
C VAL A 246 -17.90 0.11 19.08
N ALA A 247 -16.58 0.09 19.25
CA ALA A 247 -15.88 -0.78 20.20
C ALA A 247 -14.47 -0.25 20.51
N GLY A 248 -13.85 -0.75 21.57
CA GLY A 248 -12.53 -0.28 22.02
C GLY A 248 -12.63 0.85 23.04
N ALA A 249 -11.51 1.54 23.27
CA ALA A 249 -11.31 2.45 24.40
C ALA A 249 -12.20 3.71 24.40
#